data_AF-A0A804RHI4-F1
#
_entry.id   AF-A0A804RHI4-F1
#
_cell.length_a   1.000
_cell.length_b   1.000
_cell.length_c   1.000
_cell.angle_alpha   90.00
_cell.angle_beta   90.00
_cell.angle_gamma   90.00
#
_symmetry.space_group_name_H-M   'P 1'
#
loop_
_entity.id
_entity.type
_entity.pdbx_description
1 polymer ?
#
loop_
_entity_poly.entity_id
_entity_poly.type
_entity_poly.pdbx_seq_one_letter_code
_entity_poly.pdbx_strand_id
1 'polypeptide(L)'
;MNSTRILVAMVLMSIHLKKPGYVIVIGATNRPDAVDQALRRPGRFDREIYLGVPYVNSRKQILMMLARKLRLEGQFDFLKIARATPGFVGADLKALVNNAGYLAMKRLINKRRAQYCSEVKVKWWKQLSWDAGEMESVHVTMNDFEVYLFHIELTTRIVF
;
A
#
# COMPACT_ATOMS: atom_id res chain seq x y z
N MET A 1 15.24 -12.65 5.99
CA MET A 1 14.11 -11.91 5.35
C MET A 1 13.53 -12.82 4.28
N ASN A 2 12.38 -13.44 4.56
CA ASN A 2 11.71 -14.34 3.63
C ASN A 2 11.16 -13.52 2.46
N SER A 3 11.90 -13.48 1.34
CA SER A 3 11.44 -12.91 0.08
C SER A 3 10.10 -13.53 -0.27
N THR A 4 9.01 -12.77 -0.13
CA THR A 4 7.67 -13.21 -0.54
C THR A 4 7.70 -13.41 -2.05
N ARG A 5 7.84 -14.66 -2.48
CA ARG A 5 7.94 -15.03 -3.90
C ARG A 5 6.53 -15.17 -4.43
N ILE A 6 5.98 -14.13 -5.05
CA ILE A 6 4.72 -14.34 -5.79
C ILE A 6 5.09 -14.88 -7.17
N LEU A 7 4.73 -16.13 -7.41
CA LEU A 7 4.83 -16.75 -8.71
C LEU A 7 3.50 -16.54 -9.42
N VAL A 8 3.54 -15.82 -10.53
CA VAL A 8 2.41 -15.72 -11.43
C VAL A 8 2.60 -16.74 -12.54
N ALA A 9 1.66 -17.66 -12.70
CA ALA A 9 1.75 -18.66 -13.75
C ALA A 9 0.68 -18.45 -14.83
N MET A 10 1.06 -18.60 -16.10
CA MET A 10 0.19 -18.31 -17.25
C MET A 10 -0.01 -19.56 -18.12
N VAL A 11 -1.25 -19.91 -18.44
CA VAL A 11 -1.62 -20.93 -19.45
C VAL A 11 -2.33 -20.25 -20.60
N LEU A 12 -1.99 -20.55 -21.85
CA LEU A 12 -2.82 -20.21 -23.01
C LEU A 12 -3.53 -21.48 -23.48
N MET A 13 -4.84 -21.58 -23.26
CA MET A 13 -5.66 -22.67 -23.80
C MET A 13 -6.61 -22.12 -24.87
N SER A 14 -6.55 -22.68 -26.08
CA SER A 14 -7.70 -22.67 -26.98
C SER A 14 -8.71 -23.69 -26.47
N ILE A 15 -9.57 -23.27 -25.54
CA ILE A 15 -10.75 -24.08 -25.22
C ILE A 15 -11.68 -23.93 -26.43
N HIS A 16 -12.02 -25.06 -27.07
CA HIS A 16 -13.12 -25.11 -28.04
C HIS A 16 -14.45 -24.85 -27.30
N LEU A 17 -14.66 -23.60 -26.88
CA LEU A 17 -15.98 -23.09 -26.59
C LEU A 17 -16.66 -22.86 -27.95
N LYS A 18 -18.01 -22.86 -27.98
CA LYS A 18 -18.82 -22.67 -29.20
C LYS A 18 -18.50 -21.39 -30.00
N LYS A 19 -17.61 -20.53 -29.49
CA LYS A 19 -17.03 -19.37 -30.18
C LYS A 19 -15.51 -19.51 -30.19
N PRO A 20 -14.84 -19.28 -31.34
CA PRO A 20 -13.38 -19.21 -31.36
C PRO A 20 -12.93 -18.08 -30.44
N GLY A 21 -12.07 -18.43 -29.48
CA GLY A 21 -11.52 -17.49 -28.51
C GLY A 21 -10.31 -18.08 -27.83
N TYR A 22 -9.36 -17.22 -27.46
CA TYR A 22 -8.18 -17.59 -26.70
C TYR A 22 -8.44 -17.35 -25.21
N VAL A 23 -8.22 -18.36 -24.37
CA VAL A 23 -8.32 -18.23 -22.92
C VAL A 23 -6.92 -18.23 -22.33
N ILE A 24 -6.62 -17.19 -21.56
CA ILE A 24 -5.40 -17.12 -20.76
C ILE A 24 -5.77 -17.33 -19.30
N VAL A 25 -5.14 -18.30 -18.63
CA VAL A 25 -5.32 -18.57 -17.21
C VAL A 25 -4.11 -18.04 -16.46
N ILE A 26 -4.34 -17.18 -15.46
CA ILE A 26 -3.29 -16.60 -14.62
C ILE A 26 -3.50 -17.07 -13.18
N GLY A 27 -2.54 -17.79 -12.61
CA GLY A 27 -2.51 -18.17 -11.20
C GLY A 27 -1.50 -17.32 -10.43
N ALA A 28 -1.72 -17.08 -9.13
CA ALA A 28 -0.77 -16.39 -8.25
C ALA A 28 -0.60 -17.16 -6.94
N THR A 29 0.64 -17.38 -6.50
CA THR A 29 0.95 -18.06 -5.24
C THR A 29 2.16 -17.43 -4.56
N ASN A 30 2.14 -17.28 -3.23
CA ASN A 30 3.32 -16.93 -2.44
C ASN A 30 4.13 -18.16 -1.98
N ARG A 31 3.67 -19.37 -2.34
CA ARG A 31 4.26 -20.68 -2.01
C ARG A 31 4.34 -21.56 -3.27
N PRO A 32 5.21 -21.23 -4.24
CA PRO A 32 5.31 -22.00 -5.49
C PRO A 32 5.79 -23.43 -5.30
N ASP A 33 6.51 -23.71 -4.21
CA ASP A 33 6.94 -25.02 -3.73
C ASP A 33 5.76 -25.91 -3.29
N ALA A 34 4.66 -25.31 -2.84
CA ALA A 34 3.46 -26.03 -2.43
C ALA A 34 2.50 -26.33 -3.61
N VAL A 35 2.80 -25.85 -4.82
CA VAL A 35 1.98 -26.12 -6.00
C VAL A 35 2.30 -27.51 -6.54
N ASP A 36 1.26 -28.32 -6.74
CA ASP A 36 1.38 -29.65 -7.34
C ASP A 36 2.17 -29.59 -8.66
N GLN A 37 3.22 -30.41 -8.77
CA GLN A 37 4.07 -30.51 -9.95
C GLN A 37 3.26 -30.86 -11.21
N ALA A 38 2.15 -31.59 -11.08
CA ALA A 38 1.26 -31.89 -12.19
C ALA A 38 0.70 -30.60 -12.82
N LEU A 39 0.44 -29.55 -12.05
CA LEU A 39 -0.04 -28.26 -12.56
C LEU A 39 1.04 -27.46 -13.29
N ARG A 40 2.33 -27.73 -13.03
CA ARG A 40 3.48 -27.02 -13.60
C ARG A 40 4.06 -27.68 -14.86
N ARG A 41 3.42 -28.74 -15.36
CA ARG A 41 3.84 -29.43 -16.60
C ARG A 41 3.53 -28.59 -17.84
N PRO A 42 4.27 -28.77 -18.96
CA PRO A 42 3.99 -28.13 -20.24
C PRO A 42 2.51 -28.19 -20.64
N GLY A 43 1.95 -27.07 -21.12
CA GLY A 43 0.54 -26.92 -21.48
C GLY A 43 -0.42 -26.59 -20.33
N ARG A 44 0.10 -26.47 -19.10
CA ARG A 44 -0.61 -25.97 -17.91
C ARG A 44 0.10 -24.70 -17.44
N PHE A 45 0.40 -24.57 -16.15
CA PHE A 45 1.17 -23.46 -15.59
C PHE A 45 2.67 -23.65 -15.86
N ASP A 46 3.05 -23.66 -17.12
CA ASP A 46 4.43 -23.90 -17.58
C ASP A 46 5.25 -22.62 -17.78
N ARG A 47 4.61 -21.45 -17.66
CA ARG A 47 5.26 -20.14 -17.61
C ARG A 47 5.18 -19.60 -16.20
N GLU A 48 6.32 -19.19 -15.65
CA GLU A 48 6.43 -18.65 -14.31
C GLU A 48 7.04 -17.24 -14.35
N ILE A 49 6.37 -16.30 -13.71
CA ILE A 49 6.84 -14.91 -13.55
C ILE A 49 7.10 -14.69 -12.07
N TYR A 50 8.36 -14.38 -11.76
CA TYR A 50 8.78 -14.07 -10.40
C TYR A 50 8.51 -12.61 -10.06
N LEU A 51 7.70 -12.37 -9.04
CA LEU A 51 7.50 -11.05 -8.43
C LEU A 51 8.24 -11.00 -7.10
N GLY A 52 9.42 -10.39 -7.11
CA GLY A 52 10.24 -10.18 -5.93
C GLY A 52 9.96 -8.86 -5.20
N VAL A 53 10.76 -8.59 -4.18
CA VAL A 53 10.75 -7.32 -3.46
C VAL A 53 11.22 -6.19 -4.41
N PRO A 54 10.47 -5.08 -4.53
CA PRO A 54 10.83 -3.99 -5.43
C PRO A 54 12.12 -3.28 -5.02
N TYR A 55 12.94 -2.92 -6.01
CA TYR A 55 14.11 -2.04 -5.83
C TYR A 55 13.70 -0.61 -5.50
N VAL A 56 14.65 0.22 -5.05
CA VAL A 56 14.42 1.62 -4.62
C VAL A 56 13.62 2.42 -5.66
N ASN A 57 14.00 2.34 -6.94
CA ASN A 57 13.30 3.06 -8.01
C ASN A 57 11.86 2.56 -8.23
N SER A 58 11.64 1.24 -8.14
CA SER A 58 10.30 0.66 -8.21
C SER A 58 9.44 1.06 -7.01
N ARG A 59 10.02 1.09 -5.80
CA ARG A 59 9.32 1.59 -4.60
C ARG A 59 8.93 3.07 -4.73
N LYS A 60 9.81 3.91 -5.28
CA LYS A 60 9.50 5.32 -5.60
C LYS A 60 8.29 5.41 -6.53
N GLN A 61 8.25 4.61 -7.61
CA GLN A 61 7.13 4.62 -8.55
C GLN A 61 5.81 4.15 -7.90
N ILE A 62 5.86 3.10 -7.07
CA ILE A 62 4.70 2.60 -6.33
C ILE A 62 4.19 3.69 -5.37
N LEU A 63 5.08 4.34 -4.63
CA LEU A 63 4.75 5.44 -3.72
C LEU A 63 4.09 6.61 -4.47
N MET A 64 4.67 7.03 -5.61
CA MET A 64 4.08 8.08 -6.44
C MET A 64 2.68 7.71 -6.93
N MET A 65 2.45 6.46 -7.33
CA MET A 65 1.14 5.98 -7.76
C MET A 65 0.13 5.98 -6.62
N LEU A 66 0.51 5.46 -5.45
CA LEU A 66 -0.35 5.40 -4.26
C LEU A 66 -0.70 6.80 -3.75
N ALA A 67 0.28 7.72 -3.78
CA ALA A 67 0.12 9.09 -3.32
C ALA A 67 -0.82 9.93 -4.20
N ARG A 68 -1.14 9.51 -5.44
CA ARG A 68 -2.14 10.19 -6.29
C ARG A 68 -3.53 10.29 -5.66
N LYS A 69 -3.83 9.43 -4.68
CA LYS A 69 -5.11 9.43 -3.95
C LYS A 69 -5.13 10.39 -2.76
N LEU A 70 -3.98 10.98 -2.42
CA LEU A 70 -3.83 11.89 -1.29
C LEU A 70 -3.76 13.34 -1.78
N ARG A 71 -4.26 14.27 -0.96
CA ARG A 71 -3.95 15.69 -1.11
C ARG A 71 -2.61 15.95 -0.44
N LEU A 72 -1.60 16.27 -1.23
CA LEU A 72 -0.24 16.50 -0.78
C LEU A 72 0.01 18.01 -0.62
N GLU A 73 0.68 18.41 0.46
CA GLU A 73 1.09 19.80 0.70
C GLU A 73 2.62 19.89 0.88
N GLY A 74 3.22 20.81 0.14
CA GLY A 74 4.67 21.04 0.15
C GLY A 74 5.45 20.15 -0.83
N GLN A 75 6.78 20.11 -0.62
CA GLN A 75 7.70 19.35 -1.47
C GLN A 75 7.80 17.90 -1.00
N PHE A 76 7.58 16.96 -1.92
CA PHE A 76 7.60 15.52 -1.64
C PHE A 76 8.80 14.84 -2.29
N ASP A 77 9.69 14.28 -1.46
CA ASP A 77 10.79 13.44 -1.91
C ASP A 77 10.46 11.95 -1.74
N PHE A 78 9.73 11.40 -2.71
CA PHE A 78 9.44 9.96 -2.74
C PHE A 78 10.69 9.08 -2.85
N LEU A 79 11.83 9.62 -3.32
CA LEU A 79 13.08 8.87 -3.37
C LEU A 79 13.66 8.71 -1.95
N LYS A 80 13.58 9.74 -1.10
CA LYS A 80 13.95 9.66 0.31
C LYS A 80 13.14 8.58 1.04
N ILE A 81 11.82 8.58 0.87
CA ILE A 81 10.93 7.55 1.44
C ILE A 81 11.32 6.16 0.92
N ALA A 82 11.49 6.01 -0.39
CA ALA A 82 11.85 4.72 -0.99
C ALA A 82 13.19 4.17 -0.48
N ARG A 83 14.19 5.04 -0.19
CA ARG A 83 15.47 4.65 0.40
C ARG A 83 15.31 4.18 1.86
N ALA A 84 14.40 4.78 2.62
CA ALA A 84 14.09 4.43 4.00
C ALA A 84 13.22 3.17 4.16
N THR A 85 12.75 2.55 3.07
CA THR A 85 11.88 1.37 3.12
C THR A 85 12.51 0.11 2.48
N PRO A 86 13.72 -0.33 2.88
CA PRO A 86 14.29 -1.56 2.36
C PRO A 86 13.41 -2.76 2.75
N GLY A 87 13.22 -3.71 1.84
CA GLY A 87 12.40 -4.90 2.08
C GLY A 87 10.90 -4.72 1.87
N PHE A 88 10.40 -3.48 1.78
CA PHE A 88 8.96 -3.23 1.65
C PHE A 88 8.41 -3.69 0.30
N VAL A 89 7.28 -4.37 0.33
CA VAL A 89 6.48 -4.71 -0.86
C VAL A 89 5.34 -3.71 -1.06
N GLY A 90 4.57 -3.85 -2.14
CA GLY A 90 3.47 -2.93 -2.47
C GLY A 90 2.42 -2.78 -1.36
N ALA A 91 2.17 -3.84 -0.58
CA ALA A 91 1.27 -3.81 0.56
C ALA A 91 1.81 -2.93 1.71
N ASP A 92 3.09 -3.07 2.05
CA ASP A 92 3.75 -2.27 3.10
C ASP A 92 3.78 -0.79 2.72
N LEU A 93 4.11 -0.49 1.46
CA LEU A 93 4.09 0.89 0.94
C LEU A 93 2.67 1.48 0.98
N LYS A 94 1.64 0.68 0.69
CA LYS A 94 0.24 1.11 0.82
C LYS A 94 -0.13 1.38 2.28
N ALA A 95 0.30 0.53 3.21
CA ALA A 95 0.10 0.76 4.63
C ALA A 95 0.80 2.04 5.10
N LEU A 96 2.03 2.30 4.66
CA LEU A 96 2.76 3.55 4.92
C LEU A 96 1.97 4.79 4.43
N VAL A 97 1.50 4.78 3.18
CA VAL A 97 0.71 5.87 2.60
C VAL A 97 -0.61 6.09 3.35
N ASN A 98 -1.30 5.01 3.71
CA ASN A 98 -2.54 5.08 4.50
C ASN A 98 -2.30 5.68 5.89
N ASN A 99 -1.19 5.34 6.55
CA ASN A 99 -0.85 5.88 7.86
C ASN A 99 -0.49 7.37 7.78
N ALA A 100 0.22 7.80 6.73
CA ALA A 100 0.47 9.22 6.49
C ALA A 100 -0.86 9.99 6.31
N GLY A 101 -1.82 9.43 5.57
CA GLY A 101 -3.18 9.96 5.46
C GLY A 101 -3.93 10.02 6.80
N TYR A 102 -3.80 8.97 7.62
CA TYR A 102 -4.39 8.93 8.96
C TYR A 102 -3.78 10.00 9.89
N LEU A 103 -2.47 10.25 9.83
CA LEU A 103 -1.82 11.31 10.62
C LEU A 103 -2.33 12.70 10.21
N ALA A 104 -2.54 12.94 8.92
CA ALA A 104 -3.16 14.19 8.44
C ALA A 104 -4.59 14.36 8.97
N MET A 105 -5.42 13.31 8.90
CA MET A 105 -6.76 13.33 9.47
C MET A 105 -6.74 13.54 11.00
N LYS A 106 -5.81 12.90 11.70
CA LYS A 106 -5.62 13.04 13.15
C LYS A 106 -5.27 14.47 13.54
N ARG A 107 -4.46 15.19 12.74
CA ARG A 107 -4.20 16.62 12.97
C ARG A 107 -5.47 17.46 12.89
N LEU A 108 -6.32 17.22 11.89
CA LEU A 108 -7.59 17.93 11.76
C LEU A 108 -8.50 17.66 12.97
N ILE A 109 -8.63 16.40 13.40
CA ILE A 109 -9.40 16.02 14.59
C ILE A 109 -8.86 16.71 15.84
N ASN A 110 -7.55 16.76 16.02
CA ASN A 110 -6.93 17.41 17.18
C ASN A 110 -7.13 18.93 17.16
N LYS A 111 -7.05 19.57 15.99
CA LYS A 111 -7.35 21.00 15.82
C LYS A 111 -8.79 21.31 16.22
N ARG A 112 -9.76 20.49 15.76
CA ARG A 112 -11.17 20.57 16.21
C ARG A 112 -11.28 20.41 17.72
N ARG A 113 -10.70 19.34 18.29
CA ARG A 113 -10.74 19.11 19.74
C ARG A 113 -10.21 20.29 20.55
N ALA A 114 -9.12 20.92 20.11
CA ALA A 114 -8.57 22.11 20.76
C ALA A 114 -9.53 23.31 20.72
N GLN A 115 -10.31 23.48 19.65
CA GLN A 115 -11.31 24.54 19.53
C GLN A 115 -12.51 24.34 20.47
N TYR A 116 -12.94 23.11 20.71
CA TYR A 116 -14.11 22.80 21.54
C TYR A 116 -13.79 22.56 23.03
N CYS A 117 -12.52 22.45 23.43
CA CYS A 117 -12.15 22.20 24.83
C CYS A 117 -12.37 23.38 25.77
N SER A 118 -12.71 24.59 25.29
CA SER A 118 -13.07 25.73 26.15
C SER A 118 -14.56 25.78 26.51
N GLU A 119 -15.44 25.09 25.81
CA GLU A 119 -16.89 25.19 26.01
C GLU A 119 -17.56 23.81 25.99
N VAL A 120 -17.92 23.35 27.18
CA VAL A 120 -18.92 22.29 27.47
C VAL A 120 -18.56 20.86 27.02
N LYS A 121 -18.67 19.90 27.96
CA LYS A 121 -18.60 18.44 27.75
C LYS A 121 -19.76 17.88 26.87
N VAL A 122 -20.15 18.57 25.81
CA VAL A 122 -21.07 18.04 24.81
C VAL A 122 -20.30 17.00 23.99
N LYS A 123 -20.96 15.92 23.57
CA LYS A 123 -20.39 14.89 22.70
C LYS A 123 -19.93 15.53 21.38
N TRP A 124 -18.72 16.08 21.35
CA TRP A 124 -18.14 16.79 20.20
C TRP A 124 -18.16 15.92 18.93
N TRP A 125 -18.05 14.59 19.08
CA TRP A 125 -18.15 13.63 17.98
C TRP A 125 -19.57 13.41 17.44
N LYS A 126 -20.61 13.97 18.07
CA LYS A 126 -21.99 13.93 17.55
C LYS A 126 -22.31 15.10 16.62
N GLN A 127 -21.56 16.20 16.70
CA GLN A 127 -21.62 17.31 15.75
C GLN A 127 -20.74 17.05 14.51
N LEU A 128 -20.33 15.79 14.31
CA LEU A 128 -19.32 15.35 13.37
C LEU A 128 -19.88 15.06 11.97
N SER A 129 -20.81 15.88 11.48
CA SER A 129 -20.95 16.00 10.03
C SER A 129 -19.74 16.79 9.55
N TRP A 130 -18.82 16.10 8.88
CA TRP A 130 -17.68 16.76 8.26
C TRP A 130 -18.19 17.72 7.19
N ASP A 131 -17.87 19.00 7.34
CA ASP A 131 -18.08 19.95 6.26
C ASP A 131 -17.11 19.62 5.10
N ALA A 132 -17.56 19.81 3.86
CA ALA A 132 -16.75 19.52 2.68
C ALA A 132 -15.46 20.37 2.68
N GLY A 133 -15.56 21.64 3.10
CA GLY A 133 -14.40 22.54 3.20
C GLY A 133 -13.38 22.09 4.23
N GLU A 134 -13.82 21.49 5.34
CA GLU A 134 -12.91 20.94 6.33
C GLU A 134 -12.17 19.70 5.83
N MET A 135 -12.86 18.81 5.13
CA MET A 135 -12.23 17.67 4.46
C MET A 135 -11.28 18.09 3.33
N GLU A 136 -11.56 19.23 2.69
CA GLU A 136 -10.68 19.87 1.71
C GLU A 136 -9.36 20.36 2.30
N SER A 137 -9.38 20.83 3.55
CA SER A 137 -8.18 21.26 4.27
C SER A 137 -7.25 20.12 4.72
N VAL A 138 -7.65 18.86 4.56
CA VAL A 138 -6.80 17.73 4.95
C VAL A 138 -5.72 17.52 3.90
N HIS A 139 -4.50 17.95 4.24
CA HIS A 139 -3.32 17.69 3.46
C HIS A 139 -2.31 16.82 4.22
N VAL A 140 -1.73 15.88 3.49
CA VAL A 140 -0.60 15.07 3.94
C VAL A 140 0.68 15.85 3.64
N THR A 141 1.60 15.85 4.60
CA THR A 141 2.92 16.49 4.49
C THR A 141 4.03 15.45 4.50
N MET A 142 5.25 15.82 4.10
CA MET A 142 6.40 14.91 4.14
C MET A 142 6.68 14.38 5.57
N ASN A 143 6.45 15.22 6.58
CA ASN A 143 6.63 14.86 7.99
C ASN A 143 5.73 13.68 8.41
N ASP A 144 4.57 13.50 7.77
CA ASP A 144 3.67 12.38 8.07
C ASP A 144 4.27 11.03 7.69
N PHE A 145 5.02 11.00 6.60
CA PHE A 145 5.77 9.81 6.20
C PHE A 145 6.94 9.58 7.15
N GLU A 146 7.68 10.63 7.51
CA GLU A 146 8.86 10.52 8.39
C GLU A 146 8.49 10.05 9.80
N VAL A 147 7.41 10.59 10.38
CA VAL A 147 6.90 10.17 11.69
C VAL A 147 6.57 8.67 11.66
N TYR A 148 5.88 8.19 10.62
CA TYR A 148 5.50 6.79 10.56
C TYR A 148 6.71 5.87 10.29
N LEU A 149 7.65 6.28 9.45
CA LEU A 149 8.90 5.53 9.24
C LEU A 149 9.70 5.40 10.54
N PHE A 150 9.79 6.48 11.33
CA PHE A 150 10.43 6.45 12.64
C PHE A 150 9.75 5.46 13.59
N HIS A 151 8.42 5.38 13.61
CA HIS A 151 7.69 4.39 14.40
C HIS A 151 7.99 2.95 13.97
N ILE A 152 8.11 2.70 12.65
CA ILE A 152 8.48 1.37 12.15
C ILE A 152 9.90 1.01 12.60
N GLU A 153 10.88 1.90 12.44
CA GLU A 153 12.27 1.66 12.83
C GLU A 153 12.41 1.32 14.31
N LEU A 154 11.65 2.01 15.18
CA LEU A 154 11.61 1.68 16.61
C LEU A 154 11.01 0.30 16.87
N THR A 155 9.97 -0.08 16.11
CA THR A 155 9.32 -1.38 16.28
C THR A 155 10.22 -2.52 15.81
N THR A 156 10.91 -2.37 14.68
CA THR A 156 11.83 -3.40 14.18
C THR A 156 13.08 -3.55 15.04
N ARG A 157 13.57 -2.50 15.70
CA ARG A 157 14.70 -2.59 16.63
C ARG A 157 14.38 -3.32 17.94
N ILE A 158 13.11 -3.48 18.31
CA ILE A 158 12.71 -4.18 19.54
C ILE A 158 12.53 -5.69 19.31
N VAL A 159 12.54 -6.15 18.05
CA VAL A 159 12.26 -7.55 17.66
C VAL A 159 13.53 -8.31 17.21
N PHE A 160 14.73 -7.73 17.42
CA PHE A 160 16.03 -8.39 17.29
C PHE A 160 16.79 -8.30 18.61
#